data_AF-Q0GA12-F1
#
_entry.id   AF-Q0GA12-F1
#
_cell.length_a   1.000
_cell.length_b   1.000
_cell.length_c   1.000
_cell.angle_alpha   90.00
_cell.angle_beta   90.00
_cell.angle_gamma   90.00
#
_symmetry.space_group_name_H-M   'P 1'
#
loop_
_entity.id
_entity.type
_entity.pdbx_description
1 polymer ?
#
loop_
_entity_poly.entity_id
_entity_poly.type
_entity_poly.pdbx_seq_one_letter_code
_entity_poly.pdbx_strand_id
1 'polypeptide(L)'
;MKTSLSCVLLWAGLAVAASSYESSFLVQARQSTRQKLWTRDDSDPKCTKDIPCKIGCCGPLDKDTGVGICGLGPTFCGDGCTSSCDYKSECDPGWGMQWSNASTCPLNVCCSDFGFCGTTDEFCKGKEVSVPQCDPAANSSHARTVGYYEGWNWQRPCGTMKPSQIPLGYYSHIFFAFSLLDPTTFRLSPMDTETGTLYGDVSAIKNRQPGVQVWIAIGGWAMNDPGPTRPTFSNLAKDEAAQDEFFEALVTFMMANDYDGVDIDWEYPVADDRGGSVEDFDNYVNLLKRLRARLNSIGVPKGLSITLPASYWYLKGFDIVNLEPYVDFFNVMTYDIHGVWDSTVQSLGPYAHAHTNLTEIEEALKLLWRNNINPERVNLGLGFYGRSFTMKDPSCMAAGCEFSSGGNGGSCTGTPGVLSAHEIVQIINNGATVTTDEVAAVEIVTWDTNQWVSWDSTKTLAMKVNYANERCLGGVMVWAIDLDDGTLIKSLADTGRPTYNYLTDLPWMTGCFGSAFDDWSRLNDSDIDSGSS
;
A
#
# COMPACT_ATOMS: atom_id res chain seq x y z
N MET A 1 59.27 13.28 9.95
CA MET A 1 59.65 13.66 11.33
C MET A 1 60.12 15.11 11.36
N LYS A 2 59.24 16.05 11.72
CA LYS A 2 59.55 17.28 12.46
C LYS A 2 58.24 18.00 12.77
N THR A 3 57.69 17.58 13.89
CA THR A 3 56.84 18.31 14.85
C THR A 3 57.51 19.65 15.23
N SER A 4 56.78 20.76 15.18
CA SER A 4 55.92 21.35 16.23
C SER A 4 56.66 22.27 17.20
N LEU A 5 56.27 23.54 17.22
CA LEU A 5 55.97 24.43 18.36
C LEU A 5 55.57 25.79 17.71
N SER A 6 54.48 26.49 17.99
CA SER A 6 53.67 26.57 19.21
C SER A 6 52.25 27.06 18.89
N CYS A 7 51.29 26.53 19.65
CA CYS A 7 49.96 27.06 19.88
C CYS A 7 50.01 28.40 20.64
N VAL A 8 49.07 29.31 20.38
CA VAL A 8 48.02 29.77 21.32
C VAL A 8 47.29 30.97 20.70
N LEU A 9 45.95 30.96 20.83
CA LEU A 9 44.91 31.95 20.46
C LEU A 9 44.22 31.76 19.11
N LEU A 10 43.13 30.97 19.12
CA LEU A 10 41.81 31.33 18.54
C LEU A 10 40.85 30.14 18.71
N TRP A 11 40.21 30.06 19.88
CA TRP A 11 39.04 29.22 20.13
C TRP A 11 37.97 30.12 20.77
N ALA A 12 37.11 30.71 19.94
CA ALA A 12 35.83 31.33 20.37
C ALA A 12 34.90 31.70 19.18
N GLY A 13 35.12 31.20 17.97
CA GLY A 13 34.43 31.71 16.76
C GLY A 13 33.59 30.72 15.95
N LEU A 14 33.59 29.43 16.29
CA LEU A 14 33.04 28.38 15.40
C LEU A 14 31.91 27.52 15.98
N ALA A 15 31.48 27.79 17.22
CA ALA A 15 30.39 27.03 17.86
C ALA A 15 29.01 27.72 17.79
N VAL A 16 28.92 28.96 17.26
CA VAL A 16 27.65 29.73 17.26
C VAL A 16 26.99 29.79 15.88
N ALA A 17 27.68 29.40 14.80
CA ALA A 17 27.13 29.42 13.44
C ALA A 17 26.47 28.08 13.01
N ALA A 18 26.82 26.96 13.65
CA ALA A 18 26.24 25.65 13.34
C ALA A 18 24.89 25.42 14.03
N SER A 19 24.69 25.98 15.24
CA SER A 19 23.41 25.83 15.96
C SER A 19 22.30 26.75 15.43
N SER A 20 22.62 27.79 14.66
CA SER A 20 21.64 28.76 14.16
C SER A 20 21.01 28.35 12.82
N TYR A 21 21.68 27.52 12.01
CA TYR A 21 21.18 27.03 10.72
C TYR A 21 20.25 25.81 10.87
N GLU A 22 20.55 24.87 11.76
CA GLU A 22 19.63 23.76 12.09
C GLU A 22 18.32 24.26 12.72
N SER A 23 18.39 25.28 13.57
CA SER A 23 17.19 25.85 14.21
C SER A 23 16.31 26.65 13.25
N SER A 24 16.87 27.27 12.20
CA SER A 24 16.09 28.10 11.28
C SER A 24 15.45 27.27 10.16
N PHE A 25 16.08 26.19 9.68
CA PHE A 25 15.45 25.26 8.73
C PHE A 25 14.37 24.38 9.38
N LEU A 26 14.57 23.90 10.61
CA LEU A 26 13.52 23.19 11.36
C LEU A 26 12.36 24.11 11.74
N VAL A 27 12.63 25.41 11.97
CA VAL A 27 11.57 26.41 12.21
C VAL A 27 10.87 26.79 10.91
N GLN A 28 11.54 26.83 9.74
CA GLN A 28 10.90 27.14 8.46
C GLN A 28 10.08 25.94 7.92
N ALA A 29 10.55 24.70 8.15
CA ALA A 29 9.80 23.48 7.89
C ALA A 29 8.62 23.28 8.87
N ARG A 30 8.76 23.73 10.13
CA ARG A 30 7.64 23.78 11.11
C ARG A 30 6.71 24.99 10.92
N GLN A 31 7.17 26.09 10.33
CA GLN A 31 6.36 27.28 10.08
C GLN A 31 5.58 27.18 8.77
N SER A 32 6.12 26.52 7.73
CA SER A 32 5.35 26.24 6.51
C SER A 32 4.21 25.25 6.77
N THR A 33 4.40 24.29 7.68
CA THR A 33 3.34 23.39 8.17
C THR A 33 2.38 24.09 9.14
N ARG A 34 2.86 24.85 10.12
CA ARG A 34 1.97 25.48 11.13
C ARG A 34 1.05 26.58 10.61
N GLN A 35 1.37 27.26 9.50
CA GLN A 35 0.56 28.40 9.04
C GLN A 35 -0.41 28.10 7.90
N LYS A 36 -0.45 26.87 7.37
CA LYS A 36 -1.39 26.47 6.31
C LYS A 36 -2.07 25.11 6.47
N LEU A 37 -1.81 24.37 7.56
CA LEU A 37 -2.56 23.15 7.90
C LEU A 37 -3.94 23.44 8.55
N TRP A 38 -4.28 24.71 8.76
CA TRP A 38 -5.56 25.16 9.32
C TRP A 38 -6.41 25.82 8.23
N THR A 39 -7.02 25.01 7.36
CA THR A 39 -8.35 25.26 6.77
C THR A 39 -8.71 24.04 5.91
N ARG A 40 -9.14 22.95 6.54
CA ARG A 40 -9.93 21.93 5.85
C ARG A 40 -11.39 22.35 6.03
N ASP A 41 -11.93 22.99 4.99
CA ASP A 41 -13.28 23.54 4.86
C ASP A 41 -13.71 24.55 5.94
N ASP A 42 -13.23 25.81 5.86
CA ASP A 42 -14.09 26.94 6.25
C ASP A 42 -15.10 27.18 5.12
N SER A 43 -15.97 26.20 4.84
CA SER A 43 -17.34 26.55 4.42
C SER A 43 -17.80 27.50 5.50
N ASP A 44 -18.20 28.73 5.14
CA ASP A 44 -18.55 29.80 6.10
C ASP A 44 -19.13 29.14 7.36
N PRO A 45 -18.40 29.10 8.50
CA PRO A 45 -18.78 28.25 9.63
C PRO A 45 -20.11 28.72 10.23
N LYS A 46 -20.70 29.75 9.64
CA LYS A 46 -22.02 30.25 9.86
C LYS A 46 -23.09 29.30 9.38
N CYS A 47 -24.13 29.25 10.19
CA CYS A 47 -25.34 28.54 9.90
C CYS A 47 -26.53 29.40 10.32
N THR A 48 -27.70 29.04 9.85
CA THR A 48 -28.96 29.64 10.32
C THR A 48 -29.96 28.52 10.59
N LYS A 49 -31.16 28.91 10.97
CA LYS A 49 -32.28 27.97 11.08
C LYS A 49 -32.56 27.23 9.76
N ASP A 50 -32.40 27.90 8.63
CA ASP A 50 -32.74 27.37 7.30
C ASP A 50 -31.53 26.88 6.51
N ILE A 51 -30.32 27.27 6.92
CA ILE A 51 -29.05 26.83 6.32
C ILE A 51 -28.32 25.94 7.34
N PRO A 52 -28.44 24.60 7.21
CA PRO A 52 -27.84 23.67 8.16
C PRO A 52 -26.33 23.62 8.03
N CYS A 53 -25.68 23.16 9.09
CA CYS A 53 -24.27 22.83 9.06
C CYS A 53 -24.00 21.60 8.20
N LYS A 54 -22.93 21.67 7.40
CA LYS A 54 -22.40 20.52 6.66
C LYS A 54 -21.82 19.48 7.61
N ILE A 55 -21.18 19.93 8.68
CA ILE A 55 -20.64 19.11 9.77
C ILE A 55 -21.11 19.74 11.09
N GLY A 56 -21.70 18.92 11.95
CA GLY A 56 -22.15 19.33 13.27
C GLY A 56 -23.52 19.99 13.30
N CYS A 57 -23.78 20.64 14.43
CA CYS A 57 -25.04 21.27 14.78
C CYS A 57 -24.93 22.79 14.66
N CYS A 58 -26.04 23.43 14.33
CA CYS A 58 -26.11 24.89 14.26
C CYS A 58 -26.62 25.49 15.57
N GLY A 59 -25.74 26.12 16.35
CA GLY A 59 -26.17 26.92 17.50
C GLY A 59 -25.06 27.20 18.52
N PRO A 60 -25.28 28.15 19.45
CA PRO A 60 -26.43 29.06 19.53
C PRO A 60 -26.41 30.17 18.47
N LEU A 61 -27.57 30.65 18.03
CA LEU A 61 -27.67 31.78 17.10
C LEU A 61 -27.47 33.11 17.84
N ASP A 62 -26.78 34.05 17.18
CA ASP A 62 -26.75 35.45 17.58
C ASP A 62 -28.14 36.07 17.43
N LYS A 63 -28.58 36.82 18.45
CA LYS A 63 -29.96 37.32 18.54
C LYS A 63 -30.28 38.45 17.56
N ASP A 64 -29.27 39.21 17.15
CA ASP A 64 -29.46 40.40 16.33
C ASP A 64 -29.33 40.05 14.84
N THR A 65 -28.48 39.07 14.52
CA THR A 65 -28.19 38.66 13.13
C THR A 65 -28.89 37.37 12.72
N GLY A 66 -29.33 36.53 13.68
CA GLY A 66 -29.92 35.22 13.40
C GLY A 66 -28.91 34.19 12.87
N VAL A 67 -27.62 34.48 13.00
CA VAL A 67 -26.53 33.65 12.49
C VAL A 67 -25.85 32.92 13.65
N GLY A 68 -25.66 31.61 13.52
CA GLY A 68 -24.93 30.77 14.46
C GLY A 68 -23.61 30.30 13.87
N ILE A 69 -22.89 29.47 14.63
CA ILE A 69 -21.67 28.79 14.18
C ILE A 69 -21.90 27.28 14.25
N CYS A 70 -21.33 26.54 13.29
CA CYS A 70 -21.32 25.09 13.25
C CYS A 70 -20.31 24.52 14.23
N GLY A 71 -20.74 23.55 15.02
CA GLY A 71 -19.87 22.83 15.95
C GLY A 71 -20.48 21.54 16.45
N LEU A 72 -19.73 20.83 17.28
CA LEU A 72 -20.11 19.52 17.83
C LEU A 72 -20.25 19.56 19.34
N GLY A 73 -20.90 18.53 19.88
CA GLY A 73 -21.01 18.35 21.32
C GLY A 73 -22.12 19.20 21.97
N PRO A 74 -22.21 19.17 23.30
CA PRO A 74 -23.35 19.72 24.04
C PRO A 74 -23.55 21.23 23.83
N THR A 75 -22.48 21.98 23.55
CA THR A 75 -22.55 23.43 23.33
C THR A 75 -23.32 23.80 22.07
N PHE A 76 -23.17 23.00 21.01
CA PHE A 76 -23.74 23.28 19.68
C PHE A 76 -24.97 22.44 19.37
N CYS A 77 -24.99 21.19 19.84
CA CYS A 77 -26.06 20.22 19.61
C CYS A 77 -27.10 20.18 20.75
N GLY A 78 -26.80 20.82 21.89
CA GLY A 78 -27.69 20.88 23.03
C GLY A 78 -28.73 22.00 22.96
N ASP A 79 -29.03 22.55 24.13
CA ASP A 79 -30.04 23.59 24.28
C ASP A 79 -29.65 24.84 23.47
N GLY A 80 -30.49 25.21 22.49
CA GLY A 80 -30.24 26.34 21.59
C GLY A 80 -29.75 25.94 20.20
N CYS A 81 -29.61 24.63 19.92
CA CYS A 81 -29.47 24.15 18.57
C CYS A 81 -30.72 24.45 17.72
N THR A 82 -30.52 24.83 16.47
CA THR A 82 -31.61 25.25 15.56
C THR A 82 -31.72 24.42 14.28
N SER A 83 -30.64 23.74 13.87
CA SER A 83 -30.63 22.83 12.73
C SER A 83 -29.52 21.77 12.90
N SER A 84 -29.72 20.58 12.31
CA SER A 84 -28.82 19.42 12.43
C SER A 84 -28.54 18.96 13.86
N CYS A 85 -29.49 19.11 14.79
CA CYS A 85 -29.27 18.90 16.23
C CYS A 85 -28.99 17.45 16.66
N ASP A 86 -29.34 16.48 15.81
CA ASP A 86 -29.06 15.07 16.05
C ASP A 86 -27.66 14.66 15.58
N TYR A 87 -26.85 15.61 15.05
CA TYR A 87 -25.49 15.32 14.60
C TYR A 87 -24.61 14.92 15.79
N LYS A 88 -23.85 13.84 15.62
CA LYS A 88 -22.94 13.33 16.63
C LYS A 88 -21.50 13.36 16.14
N SER A 89 -20.58 13.59 17.08
CA SER A 89 -19.15 13.52 16.80
C SER A 89 -18.72 12.09 16.48
N GLU A 90 -17.56 11.93 15.84
CA GLU A 90 -17.02 10.60 15.49
C GLU A 90 -16.68 9.81 16.77
N CYS A 91 -16.02 10.47 17.71
CA CYS A 91 -15.58 9.91 18.98
C CYS A 91 -16.03 10.79 20.16
N ASP A 92 -15.98 10.22 21.36
CA ASP A 92 -16.32 10.90 22.61
C ASP A 92 -15.07 11.52 23.26
N PRO A 93 -14.91 12.86 23.24
CA PRO A 93 -13.84 13.54 23.96
C PRO A 93 -14.14 13.73 25.47
N GLY A 94 -15.24 13.17 25.98
CA GLY A 94 -15.75 13.35 27.34
C GLY A 94 -17.11 14.05 27.39
N TRP A 95 -17.82 14.14 26.27
CA TRP A 95 -19.18 14.68 26.18
C TRP A 95 -20.25 13.63 26.50
N GLY A 96 -19.97 12.35 26.27
CA GLY A 96 -20.89 11.22 26.42
C GLY A 96 -21.56 10.80 25.11
N MET A 97 -21.95 9.52 25.04
CA MET A 97 -22.52 8.86 23.84
C MET A 97 -23.83 9.47 23.30
N GLN A 98 -24.51 10.30 24.08
CA GLN A 98 -25.63 11.09 23.57
C GLN A 98 -25.18 12.11 22.52
N TRP A 99 -23.90 12.53 22.54
CA TRP A 99 -23.31 13.49 21.59
C TRP A 99 -22.29 12.87 20.61
N SER A 100 -22.00 11.58 20.75
CA SER A 100 -20.90 10.92 20.03
C SER A 100 -21.34 9.57 19.47
N ASN A 101 -20.82 9.20 18.30
CA ASN A 101 -21.13 7.94 17.63
C ASN A 101 -20.35 6.75 18.22
N ALA A 102 -19.13 6.98 18.69
CA ALA A 102 -18.30 5.97 19.34
C ALA A 102 -17.63 6.53 20.60
N SER A 103 -17.36 5.67 21.57
CA SER A 103 -16.59 6.04 22.77
C SER A 103 -15.10 6.23 22.45
N THR A 104 -14.60 5.56 21.41
CA THR A 104 -13.20 5.63 20.96
C THR A 104 -13.14 5.64 19.45
N CYS A 105 -12.04 6.14 18.89
CA CYS A 105 -11.80 6.10 17.46
C CYS A 105 -11.46 4.69 16.95
N PRO A 106 -11.83 4.36 15.70
CA PRO A 106 -11.34 3.17 15.01
C PRO A 106 -9.81 3.08 15.03
N LEU A 107 -9.28 1.86 15.00
CA LEU A 107 -7.84 1.58 15.03
C LEU A 107 -7.09 2.22 16.21
N ASN A 108 -7.78 2.55 17.30
CA ASN A 108 -7.18 3.17 18.49
C ASN A 108 -6.37 4.45 18.17
N VAL A 109 -6.78 5.19 17.13
CA VAL A 109 -6.28 6.56 16.90
C VAL A 109 -6.86 7.52 17.94
N CYS A 110 -6.41 8.76 17.94
CA CYS A 110 -6.74 9.71 19.01
C CYS A 110 -8.03 10.47 18.70
N CYS A 111 -8.81 10.73 19.75
CA CYS A 111 -9.98 11.60 19.71
C CYS A 111 -9.55 13.03 20.05
N SER A 112 -9.78 13.99 19.14
CA SER A 112 -9.52 15.40 19.41
C SER A 112 -10.53 15.97 20.40
N ASP A 113 -10.23 17.13 20.99
CA ASP A 113 -11.16 17.86 21.87
C ASP A 113 -12.47 18.29 21.19
N PHE A 114 -12.51 18.20 19.86
CA PHE A 114 -13.66 18.54 19.03
C PHE A 114 -14.42 17.29 18.54
N GLY A 115 -14.05 16.09 19.00
CA GLY A 115 -14.75 14.85 18.71
C GLY A 115 -14.47 14.24 17.33
N PHE A 116 -13.30 14.54 16.76
CA PHE A 116 -12.82 13.95 15.50
C PHE A 116 -11.70 12.94 15.74
N CYS A 117 -11.59 11.95 14.87
CA CYS A 117 -10.54 10.94 14.93
C CYS A 117 -9.33 11.27 14.06
N GLY A 118 -8.12 11.08 14.59
CA GLY A 118 -6.89 11.35 13.85
C GLY A 118 -5.63 10.86 14.55
N THR A 119 -4.51 10.93 13.82
CA THR A 119 -3.21 10.40 14.26
C THR A 119 -2.19 11.49 14.60
N THR A 120 -2.42 12.74 14.19
CA THR A 120 -1.46 13.83 14.38
C THR A 120 -1.43 14.33 15.82
N ASP A 121 -0.41 15.11 16.16
CA ASP A 121 -0.24 15.72 17.49
C ASP A 121 -1.46 16.53 17.93
N GLU A 122 -2.18 17.18 17.01
CA GLU A 122 -3.40 17.94 17.33
C GLU A 122 -4.52 17.05 17.91
N PHE A 123 -4.56 15.77 17.50
CA PHE A 123 -5.51 14.79 18.02
C PHE A 123 -4.95 14.07 19.23
N CYS A 124 -3.65 13.75 19.20
CA CYS A 124 -3.02 12.87 20.18
C CYS A 124 -2.43 13.57 21.41
N LYS A 125 -2.28 14.90 21.40
CA LYS A 125 -1.71 15.67 22.53
C LYS A 125 -0.36 15.11 23.01
N GLY A 126 0.49 14.69 22.08
CA GLY A 126 1.79 14.08 22.37
C GLY A 126 1.75 12.63 22.86
N LYS A 127 0.61 11.93 22.76
CA LYS A 127 0.52 10.49 23.03
C LYS A 127 1.33 9.71 21.99
N GLU A 128 2.43 9.11 22.44
CA GLU A 128 3.30 8.29 21.60
C GLU A 128 2.71 6.88 21.38
N VAL A 129 3.02 6.30 20.24
CA VAL A 129 2.72 4.90 19.90
C VAL A 129 3.95 4.08 20.20
N SER A 130 3.81 2.98 20.94
CA SER A 130 4.88 2.00 21.09
C SER A 130 5.10 1.32 19.74
N VAL A 131 6.25 1.57 19.12
CA VAL A 131 6.59 0.95 17.84
C VAL A 131 7.59 -0.19 18.08
N PRO A 132 7.43 -1.37 17.44
CA PRO A 132 8.42 -2.44 17.54
C PRO A 132 9.81 -1.97 17.14
N GLN A 133 10.81 -2.50 17.84
CA GLN A 133 12.23 -2.22 17.64
C GLN A 133 13.00 -3.55 17.70
N CYS A 134 13.69 -3.89 16.62
CA CYS A 134 14.57 -5.04 16.51
C CYS A 134 15.97 -4.58 16.08
N ASP A 135 16.98 -5.38 16.41
CA ASP A 135 18.32 -5.20 15.86
C ASP A 135 18.24 -5.45 14.34
N PRO A 136 18.62 -4.49 13.48
CA PRO A 136 18.59 -4.69 12.03
C PRO A 136 19.45 -5.87 11.58
N ALA A 137 20.53 -6.16 12.31
CA ALA A 137 21.40 -7.30 12.04
C ALA A 137 20.73 -8.65 12.32
N ALA A 138 19.61 -8.68 13.05
CA ALA A 138 18.79 -9.86 13.23
C ALA A 138 17.96 -10.22 11.98
N ASN A 139 17.89 -9.32 10.99
CA ASN A 139 17.30 -9.57 9.68
C ASN A 139 15.86 -10.11 9.75
N SER A 140 15.01 -9.55 10.61
CA SER A 140 13.65 -10.08 10.86
C SER A 140 12.82 -10.20 9.56
N SER A 141 12.99 -9.26 8.63
CA SER A 141 12.21 -9.21 7.40
C SER A 141 12.62 -10.27 6.38
N HIS A 142 13.63 -11.10 6.65
CA HIS A 142 14.13 -12.11 5.74
C HIS A 142 13.26 -13.37 5.69
N ALA A 143 12.27 -13.50 6.59
CA ALA A 143 11.44 -14.71 6.61
C ALA A 143 10.58 -14.86 5.35
N ARG A 144 10.18 -13.75 4.70
CA ARG A 144 9.39 -13.79 3.45
C ARG A 144 9.76 -12.67 2.48
N THR A 145 9.96 -13.04 1.22
CA THR A 145 9.93 -12.15 0.05
C THR A 145 8.77 -12.59 -0.84
N VAL A 146 7.71 -11.80 -0.86
CA VAL A 146 6.48 -12.02 -1.66
C VAL A 146 6.58 -11.16 -2.91
N GLY A 147 6.25 -11.70 -4.08
CA GLY A 147 6.13 -10.91 -5.31
C GLY A 147 4.81 -11.17 -6.01
N TYR A 148 4.11 -10.10 -6.38
CA TYR A 148 2.90 -10.17 -7.20
C TYR A 148 3.27 -10.19 -8.67
N TYR A 149 2.70 -11.13 -9.41
CA TYR A 149 2.81 -11.21 -10.87
C TYR A 149 1.49 -10.77 -11.49
N GLU A 150 1.50 -9.69 -12.26
CA GLU A 150 0.32 -9.19 -12.96
C GLU A 150 -0.03 -10.12 -14.12
N GLY A 151 -1.08 -10.92 -13.98
CA GLY A 151 -1.60 -11.85 -14.97
C GLY A 151 -2.06 -11.18 -16.27
N TRP A 152 -2.36 -9.87 -16.23
CA TRP A 152 -2.70 -9.06 -17.39
C TRP A 152 -1.51 -8.36 -18.04
N ASN A 153 -0.28 -8.54 -17.53
CA ASN A 153 0.90 -7.81 -18.04
C ASN A 153 1.14 -8.01 -19.54
N TRP A 154 0.69 -9.15 -20.10
CA TRP A 154 0.77 -9.47 -21.53
C TRP A 154 0.07 -8.43 -22.43
N GLN A 155 -0.86 -7.64 -21.88
CA GLN A 155 -1.59 -6.59 -22.60
C GLN A 155 -0.71 -5.37 -22.89
N ARG A 156 0.44 -5.21 -22.22
CA ARG A 156 1.38 -4.13 -22.50
C ARG A 156 2.07 -4.35 -23.86
N PRO A 157 2.30 -3.29 -24.66
CA PRO A 157 3.02 -3.40 -25.93
C PRO A 157 4.49 -3.83 -25.80
N CYS A 158 5.10 -3.63 -24.64
CA CYS A 158 6.47 -4.01 -24.32
C CYS A 158 6.64 -4.22 -22.80
N GLY A 159 7.83 -4.64 -22.37
CA GLY A 159 8.10 -4.89 -20.95
C GLY A 159 7.19 -5.96 -20.35
N THR A 160 6.76 -6.93 -21.16
CA THR A 160 5.94 -8.06 -20.70
C THR A 160 6.83 -9.16 -20.12
N MET A 161 6.27 -9.97 -19.24
CA MET A 161 6.93 -11.08 -18.59
C MET A 161 5.99 -12.28 -18.63
N LYS A 162 6.44 -13.38 -19.24
CA LYS A 162 5.78 -14.69 -19.12
C LYS A 162 6.10 -15.31 -17.76
N PRO A 163 5.29 -16.24 -17.24
CA PRO A 163 5.59 -16.91 -15.98
C PRO A 163 6.97 -17.60 -15.95
N SER A 164 7.40 -18.19 -17.07
CA SER A 164 8.71 -18.83 -17.22
C SER A 164 9.91 -17.88 -17.11
N GLN A 165 9.68 -16.56 -17.22
CA GLN A 165 10.68 -15.51 -17.13
C GLN A 165 10.80 -14.90 -15.73
N ILE A 166 9.93 -15.29 -14.78
CA ILE A 166 10.03 -14.82 -13.39
C ILE A 166 11.43 -15.18 -12.84
N PRO A 167 12.19 -14.21 -12.29
CA PRO A 167 13.51 -14.46 -11.72
C PRO A 167 13.48 -15.50 -10.59
N LEU A 168 14.13 -16.63 -10.82
CA LEU A 168 14.23 -17.72 -9.85
C LEU A 168 15.26 -17.40 -8.76
N GLY A 169 15.04 -17.98 -7.59
CA GLY A 169 15.95 -17.91 -6.45
C GLY A 169 15.77 -16.71 -5.54
N TYR A 170 14.88 -15.76 -5.86
CA TYR A 170 14.71 -14.54 -5.06
C TYR A 170 13.41 -14.50 -4.24
N TYR A 171 12.33 -15.08 -4.79
CA TYR A 171 11.02 -15.08 -4.15
C TYR A 171 10.82 -16.32 -3.31
N SER A 172 10.26 -16.13 -2.12
CA SER A 172 9.72 -17.22 -1.30
C SER A 172 8.28 -17.55 -1.68
N HIS A 173 7.52 -16.52 -2.06
CA HIS A 173 6.13 -16.63 -2.47
C HIS A 173 5.93 -15.83 -3.76
N ILE A 174 5.22 -16.40 -4.72
CA ILE A 174 4.77 -15.74 -5.94
C ILE A 174 3.25 -15.71 -5.89
N PHE A 175 2.68 -14.51 -5.95
CA PHE A 175 1.23 -14.30 -5.93
C PHE A 175 0.78 -14.00 -7.35
N PHE A 176 -0.12 -14.83 -7.91
CA PHE A 176 -0.73 -14.56 -9.21
C PHE A 176 -1.87 -13.56 -9.04
N ALA A 177 -1.73 -12.36 -9.61
CA ALA A 177 -2.75 -11.31 -9.58
C ALA A 177 -3.43 -11.19 -10.94
N PHE A 178 -4.72 -11.39 -11.13
CA PHE A 178 -5.71 -11.82 -10.15
C PHE A 178 -6.60 -12.89 -10.76
N SER A 179 -7.24 -13.65 -9.87
CA SER A 179 -8.59 -14.14 -10.16
C SER A 179 -9.61 -13.13 -9.63
N LEU A 180 -10.73 -12.99 -10.32
CA LEU A 180 -11.90 -12.26 -9.85
C LEU A 180 -12.92 -13.22 -9.24
N LEU A 181 -14.04 -12.68 -8.76
CA LEU A 181 -15.22 -13.46 -8.40
C LEU A 181 -16.39 -13.10 -9.32
N ASP A 182 -17.06 -14.12 -9.83
CA ASP A 182 -18.33 -13.94 -10.52
C ASP A 182 -19.39 -13.39 -9.54
N PRO A 183 -20.07 -12.27 -9.86
CA PRO A 183 -20.96 -11.58 -8.93
C PRO A 183 -22.25 -12.33 -8.59
N THR A 184 -22.56 -13.41 -9.31
CA THR A 184 -23.80 -14.20 -9.12
C THR A 184 -23.52 -15.51 -8.40
N THR A 185 -22.45 -16.19 -8.81
CA THR A 185 -22.11 -17.53 -8.33
C THR A 185 -21.04 -17.52 -7.24
N PHE A 186 -20.31 -16.40 -7.07
CA PHE A 186 -19.18 -16.24 -6.15
C PHE A 186 -18.02 -17.21 -6.40
N ARG A 187 -17.98 -17.82 -7.59
CA ARG A 187 -16.90 -18.70 -8.02
C ARG A 187 -15.77 -17.87 -8.64
N LEU A 188 -14.55 -18.41 -8.59
CA LEU A 188 -13.40 -17.78 -9.24
C LEU A 188 -13.66 -17.61 -10.74
N SER A 189 -13.41 -16.41 -11.25
CA SER A 189 -13.50 -16.06 -12.66
C SER A 189 -12.18 -15.42 -13.09
N PRO A 190 -11.59 -15.81 -14.23
CA PRO A 190 -10.43 -15.10 -14.74
C PRO A 190 -10.79 -13.68 -15.15
N MET A 191 -9.80 -12.78 -15.10
CA MET A 191 -9.94 -11.40 -15.60
C MET A 191 -10.31 -11.39 -17.08
N ASP A 192 -9.69 -12.29 -17.84
CA ASP A 192 -9.98 -12.58 -19.24
C ASP A 192 -9.49 -14.00 -19.59
N THR A 193 -9.85 -14.48 -20.77
CA THR A 193 -9.50 -15.84 -21.22
C THR A 193 -7.99 -16.11 -21.20
N GLU A 194 -7.17 -15.15 -21.64
CA GLU A 194 -5.72 -15.32 -21.76
C GLU A 194 -5.08 -15.40 -20.38
N THR A 195 -5.45 -14.48 -19.48
CA THR A 195 -5.02 -14.48 -18.08
C THR A 195 -5.33 -15.83 -17.40
N GLY A 196 -6.51 -16.41 -17.69
CA GLY A 196 -6.89 -17.72 -17.17
C GLY A 196 -6.04 -18.89 -17.66
N THR A 197 -5.40 -18.78 -18.83
CA THR A 197 -4.49 -19.83 -19.33
C THR A 197 -3.18 -19.90 -18.55
N LEU A 198 -2.77 -18.79 -17.91
CA LEU A 198 -1.49 -18.67 -17.21
C LEU A 198 -1.52 -19.28 -15.80
N TYR A 199 -2.69 -19.64 -15.27
CA TYR A 199 -2.82 -20.13 -13.89
C TYR A 199 -1.91 -21.33 -13.60
N GLY A 200 -1.88 -22.32 -14.50
CA GLY A 200 -1.00 -23.49 -14.36
C GLY A 200 0.46 -23.21 -14.73
N ASP A 201 0.72 -22.24 -15.61
CA ASP A 201 2.07 -21.90 -16.04
C ASP A 201 2.90 -21.28 -14.91
N VAL A 202 2.26 -20.54 -14.00
CA VAL A 202 2.95 -19.90 -12.87
C VAL A 202 3.31 -20.92 -11.80
N SER A 203 2.43 -21.87 -11.49
CA SER A 203 2.74 -22.93 -10.53
C SER A 203 3.82 -23.88 -11.04
N ALA A 204 3.99 -24.01 -12.36
CA ALA A 204 5.07 -24.79 -12.97
C ALA A 204 6.48 -24.30 -12.58
N ILE A 205 6.63 -23.07 -12.07
CA ILE A 205 7.90 -22.56 -11.49
C ILE A 205 8.42 -23.48 -10.38
N LYS A 206 7.54 -24.15 -9.62
CA LYS A 206 7.92 -25.09 -8.57
C LYS A 206 8.75 -26.27 -9.07
N ASN A 207 8.65 -26.62 -10.35
CA ASN A 207 9.50 -27.64 -10.97
C ASN A 207 10.97 -27.24 -11.05
N ARG A 208 11.24 -25.92 -11.15
CA ARG A 208 12.59 -25.37 -11.21
C ARG A 208 13.07 -24.84 -9.86
N GLN A 209 12.19 -24.34 -9.01
CA GLN A 209 12.52 -23.87 -7.67
C GLN A 209 11.71 -24.64 -6.62
N PRO A 210 12.14 -25.86 -6.23
CA PRO A 210 11.48 -26.59 -5.16
C PRO A 210 11.42 -25.76 -3.87
N GLY A 211 10.22 -25.63 -3.31
CA GLY A 211 9.98 -24.91 -2.05
C GLY A 211 9.51 -23.46 -2.21
N VAL A 212 9.48 -22.89 -3.42
CA VAL A 212 8.72 -21.66 -3.65
C VAL A 212 7.23 -21.95 -3.49
N GLN A 213 6.50 -21.03 -2.86
CA GLN A 213 5.05 -21.11 -2.77
C GLN A 213 4.39 -20.28 -3.87
N VAL A 214 3.33 -20.81 -4.49
CA VAL A 214 2.54 -20.08 -5.49
C VAL A 214 1.13 -19.88 -4.97
N TRP A 215 0.69 -18.63 -4.85
CA TRP A 215 -0.59 -18.24 -4.24
C TRP A 215 -1.46 -17.50 -5.25
N ILE A 216 -2.77 -17.60 -5.11
CA ILE A 216 -3.73 -16.88 -5.97
C ILE A 216 -4.21 -15.65 -5.22
N ALA A 217 -4.00 -14.47 -5.78
CA ALA A 217 -4.60 -13.25 -5.27
C ALA A 217 -5.99 -13.07 -5.90
N ILE A 218 -6.98 -12.77 -5.08
CA ILE A 218 -8.37 -12.62 -5.49
C ILE A 218 -8.83 -11.20 -5.20
N GLY A 219 -9.22 -10.45 -6.22
CA GLY A 219 -9.69 -9.07 -6.07
C GLY A 219 -8.87 -8.07 -6.88
N GLY A 220 -8.29 -7.12 -6.17
CA GLY A 220 -7.56 -5.99 -6.72
C GLY A 220 -8.46 -4.81 -7.10
N TRP A 221 -7.83 -3.65 -7.29
CA TRP A 221 -8.50 -2.37 -7.54
C TRP A 221 -9.64 -2.43 -8.58
N ALA A 222 -9.41 -3.05 -9.74
CA ALA A 222 -10.40 -3.09 -10.82
C ALA A 222 -11.67 -3.89 -10.48
N MET A 223 -11.61 -4.85 -9.55
CA MET A 223 -12.78 -5.62 -9.15
C MET A 223 -13.82 -4.77 -8.42
N ASN A 224 -13.35 -3.76 -7.69
CA ASN A 224 -14.17 -2.84 -6.90
C ASN A 224 -14.49 -1.52 -7.63
N ASP A 225 -14.05 -1.35 -8.88
CA ASP A 225 -14.42 -0.20 -9.71
C ASP A 225 -15.92 -0.21 -10.06
N PRO A 226 -16.52 0.95 -10.40
CA PRO A 226 -17.94 1.04 -10.76
C PRO A 226 -18.33 0.01 -11.83
N GLY A 227 -19.15 -0.96 -11.45
CA GLY A 227 -19.51 -2.08 -12.31
C GLY A 227 -20.24 -3.18 -11.55
N PRO A 228 -20.58 -4.30 -12.23
CA PRO A 228 -21.33 -5.40 -11.63
C PRO A 228 -20.57 -6.15 -10.53
N THR A 229 -19.23 -6.10 -10.55
CA THR A 229 -18.36 -6.78 -9.57
C THR A 229 -18.15 -5.97 -8.28
N ARG A 230 -18.45 -4.67 -8.30
CA ARG A 230 -18.18 -3.75 -7.18
C ARG A 230 -18.67 -4.23 -5.81
N PRO A 231 -19.92 -4.71 -5.66
CA PRO A 231 -20.41 -5.15 -4.35
C PRO A 231 -20.10 -6.63 -4.06
N THR A 232 -19.38 -7.35 -4.94
CA THR A 232 -19.27 -8.81 -4.85
C THR A 232 -18.64 -9.27 -3.55
N PHE A 233 -17.59 -8.61 -3.06
CA PHE A 233 -16.99 -8.97 -1.78
C PHE A 233 -17.92 -8.74 -0.59
N SER A 234 -18.62 -7.61 -0.53
CA SER A 234 -19.61 -7.34 0.54
C SER A 234 -20.76 -8.35 0.50
N ASN A 235 -21.24 -8.70 -0.70
CA ASN A 235 -22.27 -9.73 -0.88
C ASN A 235 -21.79 -11.13 -0.49
N LEU A 236 -20.54 -11.48 -0.80
CA LEU A 236 -19.90 -12.73 -0.38
C LEU A 236 -19.76 -12.77 1.15
N ALA A 237 -19.27 -11.69 1.75
CA ALA A 237 -18.96 -11.66 3.18
C ALA A 237 -20.22 -11.81 4.05
N LYS A 238 -21.38 -11.31 3.61
CA LYS A 238 -22.62 -11.35 4.41
C LYS A 238 -23.46 -12.62 4.25
N ASP A 239 -23.20 -13.48 3.26
CA ASP A 239 -24.04 -14.64 2.94
C ASP A 239 -23.25 -15.95 3.09
N GLU A 240 -23.62 -16.77 4.08
CA GLU A 240 -22.88 -17.99 4.36
C GLU A 240 -22.90 -19.02 3.23
N ALA A 241 -23.96 -19.07 2.41
CA ALA A 241 -24.06 -19.98 1.28
C ALA A 241 -23.18 -19.53 0.11
N ALA A 242 -23.10 -18.21 -0.12
CA ALA A 242 -22.15 -17.64 -1.07
C ALA A 242 -20.70 -17.96 -0.68
N GLN A 243 -20.39 -17.90 0.61
CA GLN A 243 -19.07 -18.28 1.12
C GLN A 243 -18.76 -19.75 0.85
N ASP A 244 -19.72 -20.67 1.05
CA ASP A 244 -19.49 -22.09 0.76
C ASP A 244 -19.22 -22.34 -0.74
N GLU A 245 -19.95 -21.67 -1.64
CA GLU A 245 -19.68 -21.75 -3.09
C GLU A 245 -18.28 -21.24 -3.46
N PHE A 246 -17.89 -20.10 -2.89
CA PHE A 246 -16.55 -19.54 -3.05
C PHE A 246 -15.48 -20.50 -2.55
N PHE A 247 -15.66 -21.06 -1.34
CA PHE A 247 -14.72 -21.97 -0.72
C PHE A 247 -14.50 -23.25 -1.54
N GLU A 248 -15.58 -23.85 -2.05
CA GLU A 248 -15.47 -25.04 -2.90
C GLU A 248 -14.80 -24.72 -4.24
N ALA A 249 -15.13 -23.58 -4.86
CA ALA A 249 -14.49 -23.14 -6.09
C ALA A 249 -12.98 -22.88 -5.88
N LEU A 250 -12.62 -22.22 -4.78
CA LEU A 250 -11.25 -21.88 -4.43
C LEU A 250 -10.41 -23.13 -4.14
N VAL A 251 -10.90 -24.06 -3.31
CA VAL A 251 -10.19 -25.31 -3.02
C VAL A 251 -10.02 -26.12 -4.30
N THR A 252 -11.05 -26.23 -5.13
CA THR A 252 -10.96 -26.93 -6.42
C THR A 252 -9.90 -26.31 -7.31
N PHE A 253 -9.90 -24.97 -7.43
CA PHE A 253 -8.93 -24.22 -8.22
C PHE A 253 -7.50 -24.46 -7.73
N MET A 254 -7.25 -24.32 -6.43
CA MET A 254 -5.90 -24.45 -5.88
C MET A 254 -5.36 -25.87 -6.02
N MET A 255 -6.21 -26.89 -5.85
CA MET A 255 -5.81 -28.28 -6.02
C MET A 255 -5.55 -28.62 -7.49
N ALA A 256 -6.35 -28.07 -8.42
CA ALA A 256 -6.19 -28.32 -9.86
C ALA A 256 -4.94 -27.64 -10.45
N ASN A 257 -4.55 -26.48 -9.92
CA ASN A 257 -3.43 -25.70 -10.45
C ASN A 257 -2.17 -25.77 -9.57
N ASP A 258 -2.15 -26.61 -8.54
CA ASP A 258 -1.03 -26.74 -7.59
C ASP A 258 -0.65 -25.40 -6.93
N TYR A 259 -1.61 -24.73 -6.30
CA TYR A 259 -1.40 -23.49 -5.53
C TYR A 259 -1.29 -23.79 -4.04
N ASP A 260 -0.38 -23.12 -3.35
CA ASP A 260 -0.03 -23.31 -1.95
C ASP A 260 -0.83 -22.41 -0.99
N GLY A 261 -1.51 -21.39 -1.50
CA GLY A 261 -2.34 -20.50 -0.69
C GLY A 261 -3.17 -19.52 -1.50
N VAL A 262 -3.90 -18.68 -0.77
CA VAL A 262 -4.78 -17.64 -1.30
C VAL A 262 -4.50 -16.31 -0.60
N ASP A 263 -4.63 -15.23 -1.34
CA ASP A 263 -4.61 -13.87 -0.82
C ASP A 263 -5.92 -13.16 -1.18
N ILE A 264 -6.54 -12.53 -0.19
CA ILE A 264 -7.79 -11.79 -0.40
C ILE A 264 -7.49 -10.30 -0.46
N ASP A 265 -7.65 -9.74 -1.65
CA ASP A 265 -7.35 -8.34 -1.98
C ASP A 265 -8.65 -7.57 -2.20
N TRP A 266 -9.45 -7.48 -1.13
CA TRP A 266 -10.68 -6.71 -1.14
C TRP A 266 -10.37 -5.23 -0.90
N GLU A 267 -10.65 -4.40 -1.91
CA GLU A 267 -10.37 -2.95 -1.86
C GLU A 267 -11.64 -2.09 -1.92
N TYR A 268 -12.33 -1.78 -0.83
CA TYR A 268 -12.06 -2.13 0.57
C TYR A 268 -13.38 -2.41 1.32
N PRO A 269 -13.39 -3.24 2.39
CA PRO A 269 -14.55 -3.41 3.26
C PRO A 269 -15.00 -2.07 3.86
N VAL A 270 -16.31 -1.89 4.07
CA VAL A 270 -16.95 -0.68 4.64
C VAL A 270 -16.90 0.56 3.74
N ALA A 271 -15.92 0.67 2.83
CA ALA A 271 -15.73 1.82 1.97
C ALA A 271 -16.86 1.94 0.92
N ASP A 272 -17.72 2.93 1.08
CA ASP A 272 -18.90 3.14 0.23
C ASP A 272 -18.52 3.44 -1.22
N ASP A 273 -17.47 4.24 -1.44
CA ASP A 273 -16.86 4.52 -2.74
C ASP A 273 -16.35 3.27 -3.47
N ARG A 274 -16.16 2.16 -2.73
CA ARG A 274 -15.72 0.86 -3.24
C ARG A 274 -16.77 -0.25 -3.15
N GLY A 275 -18.01 0.11 -2.79
CA GLY A 275 -19.15 -0.81 -2.76
C GLY A 275 -19.29 -1.60 -1.46
N GLY A 276 -18.58 -1.20 -0.40
CA GLY A 276 -18.72 -1.77 0.93
C GLY A 276 -19.91 -1.22 1.72
N SER A 277 -20.21 -1.88 2.83
CA SER A 277 -21.20 -1.47 3.84
C SER A 277 -20.64 -1.65 5.25
N VAL A 278 -21.24 -0.98 6.24
CA VAL A 278 -20.73 -0.98 7.62
C VAL A 278 -20.64 -2.38 8.24
N GLU A 279 -21.52 -3.30 7.81
CA GLU A 279 -21.54 -4.69 8.26
C GLU A 279 -20.32 -5.49 7.77
N ASP A 280 -19.61 -5.02 6.74
CA ASP A 280 -18.39 -5.67 6.24
C ASP A 280 -17.32 -5.82 7.31
N PHE A 281 -17.28 -4.92 8.30
CA PHE A 281 -16.32 -4.96 9.41
C PHE A 281 -16.38 -6.31 10.15
N ASP A 282 -17.58 -6.76 10.50
CA ASP A 282 -17.80 -8.05 11.20
C ASP A 282 -17.86 -9.22 10.19
N ASN A 283 -18.49 -9.00 9.03
CA ASN A 283 -18.68 -10.04 8.04
C ASN A 283 -17.36 -10.53 7.44
N TYR A 284 -16.37 -9.65 7.28
CA TYR A 284 -15.07 -10.05 6.75
C TYR A 284 -14.31 -10.95 7.74
N VAL A 285 -14.41 -10.68 9.04
CA VAL A 285 -13.88 -11.57 10.08
C VAL A 285 -14.53 -12.95 10.00
N ASN A 286 -15.87 -13.00 9.84
CA ASN A 286 -16.58 -14.27 9.70
C ASN A 286 -16.14 -15.03 8.44
N LEU A 287 -15.99 -14.32 7.30
CA LEU A 287 -15.50 -14.89 6.05
C LEU A 287 -14.12 -15.52 6.22
N LEU A 288 -13.14 -14.80 6.78
CA LEU A 288 -11.77 -15.34 6.95
C LEU A 288 -11.71 -16.46 7.98
N LYS A 289 -12.49 -16.38 9.06
CA LYS A 289 -12.62 -17.46 10.04
C LYS A 289 -13.10 -18.76 9.38
N ARG A 290 -14.17 -18.69 8.58
CA ARG A 290 -14.72 -19.86 7.89
C ARG A 290 -13.78 -20.35 6.79
N LEU A 291 -13.16 -19.43 6.03
CA LEU A 291 -12.17 -19.78 5.01
C LEU A 291 -10.99 -20.53 5.64
N ARG A 292 -10.40 -20.02 6.72
CA ARG A 292 -9.32 -20.70 7.43
C ARG A 292 -9.73 -22.09 7.91
N ALA A 293 -10.93 -22.25 8.45
CA ALA A 293 -11.46 -23.55 8.86
C ALA A 293 -11.59 -24.51 7.67
N ARG A 294 -12.08 -24.02 6.51
CA ARG A 294 -12.14 -24.83 5.29
C ARG A 294 -10.75 -25.23 4.81
N LEU A 295 -9.80 -24.31 4.70
CA LEU A 295 -8.44 -24.60 4.27
C LEU A 295 -7.77 -25.64 5.17
N ASN A 296 -7.97 -25.55 6.49
CA ASN A 296 -7.43 -26.55 7.43
C ASN A 296 -8.09 -27.93 7.28
N SER A 297 -9.30 -28.02 6.71
CA SER A 297 -10.03 -29.28 6.55
C SER A 297 -9.60 -30.12 5.35
N ILE A 298 -8.86 -29.56 4.39
CA ILE A 298 -8.57 -30.24 3.11
C ILE A 298 -7.48 -31.32 3.21
N GLY A 299 -6.81 -31.43 4.36
CA GLY A 299 -5.79 -32.45 4.60
C GLY A 299 -4.40 -32.14 4.04
N VAL A 300 -4.23 -30.99 3.36
CA VAL A 300 -2.93 -30.43 2.99
C VAL A 300 -2.85 -28.97 3.46
N PRO A 301 -1.71 -28.50 4.01
CA PRO A 301 -1.58 -27.11 4.42
C PRO A 301 -1.80 -26.15 3.25
N LYS A 302 -2.62 -25.12 3.46
CA LYS A 302 -2.75 -23.98 2.54
C LYS A 302 -2.62 -22.68 3.32
N GLY A 303 -1.90 -21.75 2.73
CA GLY A 303 -1.75 -20.40 3.26
C GLY A 303 -2.98 -19.54 2.98
N LEU A 304 -3.20 -18.55 3.84
CA LEU A 304 -4.17 -17.49 3.66
C LEU A 304 -3.58 -16.17 4.18
N SER A 305 -3.52 -15.17 3.30
CA SER A 305 -3.15 -13.80 3.61
C SER A 305 -4.26 -12.86 3.16
N ILE A 306 -4.15 -11.60 3.59
CA ILE A 306 -4.95 -10.51 3.04
C ILE A 306 -4.06 -9.30 2.80
N THR A 307 -4.50 -8.46 1.87
CA THR A 307 -3.83 -7.20 1.56
C THR A 307 -4.51 -6.03 2.27
N LEU A 308 -3.72 -5.21 2.96
CA LEU A 308 -4.17 -4.07 3.75
C LEU A 308 -3.76 -2.74 3.10
N PRO A 309 -4.63 -1.71 3.10
CA PRO A 309 -4.25 -0.36 2.69
C PRO A 309 -3.33 0.29 3.73
N ALA A 310 -2.45 1.20 3.28
CA ALA A 310 -1.66 2.05 4.19
C ALA A 310 -2.47 3.25 4.74
N SER A 311 -3.61 3.60 4.12
CA SER A 311 -4.39 4.76 4.54
C SER A 311 -5.29 4.47 5.74
N TYR A 312 -5.35 5.39 6.71
CA TYR A 312 -6.33 5.33 7.80
C TYR A 312 -7.77 5.27 7.28
N TRP A 313 -8.05 6.00 6.19
CA TRP A 313 -9.39 6.12 5.63
C TRP A 313 -9.98 4.76 5.20
N TYR A 314 -9.17 3.89 4.62
CA TYR A 314 -9.61 2.55 4.22
C TYR A 314 -9.34 1.51 5.30
N LEU A 315 -8.19 1.58 6.01
CA LEU A 315 -7.83 0.57 7.03
C LEU A 315 -8.83 0.53 8.19
N LYS A 316 -9.52 1.65 8.50
CA LYS A 316 -10.55 1.68 9.56
C LYS A 316 -11.72 0.72 9.31
N GLY A 317 -11.92 0.27 8.06
CA GLY A 317 -12.91 -0.73 7.68
C GLY A 317 -12.53 -2.18 8.00
N PHE A 318 -11.29 -2.41 8.48
CA PHE A 318 -10.77 -3.74 8.80
C PHE A 318 -10.70 -3.94 10.31
N ASP A 319 -11.34 -4.99 10.82
CA ASP A 319 -11.12 -5.45 12.20
C ASP A 319 -9.82 -6.24 12.33
N ILE A 320 -8.68 -5.55 12.15
CA ILE A 320 -7.36 -6.18 12.04
C ILE A 320 -7.00 -7.07 13.24
N VAL A 321 -7.53 -6.77 14.43
CA VAL A 321 -7.31 -7.57 15.65
C VAL A 321 -8.02 -8.92 15.55
N ASN A 322 -9.26 -8.93 15.07
CA ASN A 322 -10.02 -10.17 14.92
C ASN A 322 -9.74 -10.90 13.59
N LEU A 323 -9.15 -10.23 12.60
CA LEU A 323 -8.66 -10.85 11.36
C LEU A 323 -7.32 -11.59 11.57
N GLU A 324 -6.41 -11.02 12.37
CA GLU A 324 -5.05 -11.54 12.57
C GLU A 324 -4.98 -13.05 12.91
N PRO A 325 -5.84 -13.62 13.78
CA PRO A 325 -5.78 -15.05 14.10
C PRO A 325 -6.06 -15.99 12.92
N TYR A 326 -6.66 -15.50 11.84
CA TYR A 326 -7.08 -16.32 10.69
C TYR A 326 -6.16 -16.20 9.48
N VAL A 327 -5.22 -15.27 9.48
CA VAL A 327 -4.25 -15.08 8.39
C VAL A 327 -2.85 -15.51 8.83
N ASP A 328 -2.04 -15.95 7.88
CA ASP A 328 -0.62 -16.27 8.10
C ASP A 328 0.22 -14.98 8.20
N PHE A 329 -0.11 -13.99 7.35
CA PHE A 329 0.47 -12.66 7.36
C PHE A 329 -0.42 -11.65 6.62
N PHE A 330 -0.12 -10.37 6.81
CA PHE A 330 -0.68 -9.24 6.09
C PHE A 330 0.34 -8.71 5.07
N ASN A 331 -0.11 -8.44 3.86
CA ASN A 331 0.63 -7.64 2.88
C ASN A 331 0.13 -6.20 2.96
N VAL A 332 0.97 -5.25 3.37
CA VAL A 332 0.53 -3.85 3.50
C VAL A 332 0.96 -3.07 2.26
N MET A 333 0.02 -2.46 1.55
CA MET A 333 0.27 -1.64 0.37
C MET A 333 0.84 -0.27 0.78
N THR A 334 2.10 -0.26 1.21
CA THR A 334 2.86 0.94 1.60
C THR A 334 3.40 1.71 0.40
N TYR A 335 2.58 1.79 -0.63
CA TYR A 335 2.74 2.53 -1.88
C TYR A 335 1.39 3.15 -2.23
N ASP A 336 1.36 4.03 -3.24
CA ASP A 336 0.15 4.81 -3.60
C ASP A 336 -0.39 5.68 -2.48
N ILE A 337 0.50 6.15 -1.60
CA ILE A 337 0.15 7.13 -0.57
C ILE A 337 -0.25 8.46 -1.24
N HIS A 338 0.42 8.80 -2.35
CA HIS A 338 0.21 10.01 -3.12
C HIS A 338 0.08 9.73 -4.60
N GLY A 339 -0.70 10.57 -5.30
CA GLY A 339 -0.97 10.44 -6.72
C GLY A 339 -1.80 11.58 -7.28
N VAL A 340 -2.20 11.47 -8.55
CA VAL A 340 -2.97 12.52 -9.25
C VAL A 340 -4.31 12.85 -8.58
N TRP A 341 -4.87 11.91 -7.83
CA TRP A 341 -6.12 12.07 -7.09
C TRP A 341 -6.04 13.10 -5.97
N ASP A 342 -4.84 13.42 -5.46
CA ASP A 342 -4.62 14.42 -4.42
C ASP A 342 -5.14 15.81 -4.83
N SER A 343 -5.13 16.11 -6.14
CA SER A 343 -5.66 17.35 -6.70
C SER A 343 -7.14 17.61 -6.36
N THR A 344 -7.91 16.55 -6.10
CA THR A 344 -9.33 16.64 -5.74
C THR A 344 -9.56 16.71 -4.23
N VAL A 345 -8.53 16.41 -3.43
CA VAL A 345 -8.59 16.42 -1.97
C VAL A 345 -8.15 17.80 -1.49
N GLN A 346 -9.11 18.60 -1.02
CA GLN A 346 -8.88 20.00 -0.63
C GLN A 346 -7.71 20.21 0.36
N SER A 347 -7.49 19.27 1.30
CA SER A 347 -6.41 19.37 2.29
C SER A 347 -5.03 18.99 1.76
N LEU A 348 -4.98 18.30 0.62
CA LEU A 348 -3.72 17.91 -0.03
C LEU A 348 -3.45 18.88 -1.18
N GLY A 349 -4.37 18.96 -2.14
CA GLY A 349 -4.21 19.79 -3.33
C GLY A 349 -3.26 19.16 -4.35
N PRO A 350 -3.02 19.85 -5.48
CA PRO A 350 -2.25 19.31 -6.60
C PRO A 350 -0.73 19.45 -6.39
N TYR A 351 -0.18 18.92 -5.29
CA TYR A 351 1.26 18.96 -5.01
C TYR A 351 1.89 17.57 -5.20
N ALA A 352 3.03 17.53 -5.88
CA ALA A 352 3.73 16.30 -6.18
C ALA A 352 4.45 15.78 -4.93
N HIS A 353 3.91 14.72 -4.33
CA HIS A 353 4.48 14.04 -3.18
C HIS A 353 4.90 12.61 -3.56
N ALA A 354 5.83 12.06 -2.78
CA ALA A 354 6.36 10.73 -3.00
C ALA A 354 5.35 9.65 -2.55
N HIS A 355 4.95 8.77 -3.47
CA HIS A 355 3.93 7.74 -3.17
C HIS A 355 4.40 6.63 -2.21
N THR A 356 5.70 6.55 -1.92
CA THR A 356 6.33 5.58 -1.01
C THR A 356 7.18 6.28 0.06
N ASN A 357 6.77 7.48 0.50
CA ASN A 357 7.46 8.25 1.54
C ASN A 357 7.56 7.45 2.86
N LEU A 358 8.78 7.12 3.29
CA LEU A 358 9.04 6.30 4.48
C LEU A 358 8.47 6.89 5.77
N THR A 359 8.41 8.21 5.90
CA THR A 359 7.82 8.86 7.08
C THR A 359 6.31 8.63 7.17
N GLU A 360 5.64 8.53 6.02
CA GLU A 360 4.20 8.27 5.95
C GLU A 360 3.90 6.76 6.02
N ILE A 361 4.80 5.93 5.49
CA ILE A 361 4.82 4.48 5.73
C ILE A 361 4.91 4.19 7.24
N GLU A 362 5.74 4.94 7.98
CA GLU A 362 5.79 4.81 9.44
C GLU A 362 4.45 5.15 10.10
N GLU A 363 3.79 6.23 9.68
CA GLU A 363 2.46 6.58 10.19
C GLU A 363 1.40 5.52 9.85
N ALA A 364 1.46 4.92 8.65
CA ALA A 364 0.60 3.80 8.26
C ALA A 364 0.83 2.58 9.17
N LEU A 365 2.08 2.19 9.41
CA LEU A 365 2.39 1.04 10.27
C LEU A 365 2.04 1.29 11.74
N LYS A 366 2.09 2.54 12.22
CA LYS A 366 1.60 2.90 13.56
C LYS A 366 0.12 2.59 13.74
N LEU A 367 -0.69 2.55 12.68
CA LEU A 367 -2.08 2.08 12.76
C LEU A 367 -2.16 0.62 13.20
N LEU A 368 -1.24 -0.24 12.78
CA LEU A 368 -1.19 -1.63 13.22
C LEU A 368 -0.74 -1.74 14.69
N TRP A 369 0.29 -0.97 15.09
CA TRP A 369 0.86 -1.06 16.44
C TRP A 369 0.00 -0.43 17.52
N ARG A 370 -0.84 0.55 17.18
CA ARG A 370 -1.93 1.01 18.05
C ARG A 370 -2.90 -0.11 18.44
N ASN A 371 -2.95 -1.18 17.64
CA ASN A 371 -3.81 -2.34 17.83
C ASN A 371 -3.04 -3.60 18.25
N ASN A 372 -1.74 -3.49 18.58
CA ASN A 372 -0.88 -4.59 19.03
C ASN A 372 -0.79 -5.77 18.04
N ILE A 373 -0.91 -5.51 16.73
CA ILE A 373 -0.65 -6.53 15.71
C ILE A 373 0.79 -7.05 15.85
N ASN A 374 1.01 -8.33 15.57
CA ASN A 374 2.35 -8.91 15.61
C ASN A 374 3.17 -8.46 14.37
N PRO A 375 4.31 -7.76 14.55
CA PRO A 375 5.14 -7.32 13.42
C PRO A 375 5.71 -8.46 12.57
N GLU A 376 5.95 -9.63 13.15
CA GLU A 376 6.42 -10.80 12.39
C GLU A 376 5.39 -11.28 11.35
N ARG A 377 4.13 -10.88 11.47
CA ARG A 377 3.03 -11.18 10.53
C ARG A 377 2.82 -10.09 9.48
N VAL A 378 3.65 -9.04 9.44
CA VAL A 378 3.49 -7.94 8.50
C VAL A 378 4.59 -7.97 7.46
N ASN A 379 4.21 -7.87 6.19
CA ASN A 379 5.12 -7.66 5.07
C ASN A 379 5.04 -6.21 4.61
N LEU A 380 6.20 -5.53 4.49
CA LEU A 380 6.29 -4.19 3.95
C LEU A 380 6.11 -4.20 2.42
N GLY A 381 5.15 -3.46 1.88
CA GLY A 381 4.94 -3.31 0.44
C GLY A 381 5.97 -2.39 -0.22
N LEU A 382 6.52 -2.83 -1.34
CA LEU A 382 7.52 -2.15 -2.14
C LEU A 382 7.00 -2.00 -3.57
N GLY A 383 6.91 -0.77 -4.06
CA GLY A 383 6.46 -0.47 -5.42
C GLY A 383 7.63 -0.56 -6.41
N PHE A 384 7.57 -1.50 -7.34
CA PHE A 384 8.47 -1.59 -8.51
C PHE A 384 7.99 -0.69 -9.66
N TYR A 385 7.46 0.48 -9.29
CA TYR A 385 6.95 1.51 -10.18
C TYR A 385 7.02 2.86 -9.46
N GLY A 386 6.79 3.94 -10.19
CA GLY A 386 6.69 5.28 -9.65
C GLY A 386 5.37 5.94 -10.00
N ARG A 387 4.97 6.92 -9.17
CA ARG A 387 3.89 7.86 -9.49
C ARG A 387 4.48 9.12 -10.11
N SER A 388 3.98 9.49 -11.28
CA SER A 388 4.53 10.56 -12.11
C SER A 388 3.57 11.74 -12.28
N PHE A 389 4.13 12.92 -12.46
CA PHE A 389 3.40 14.17 -12.59
C PHE A 389 3.99 15.02 -13.72
N THR A 390 3.12 15.80 -14.36
CA THR A 390 3.52 16.94 -15.18
C THR A 390 3.49 18.18 -14.28
N MET A 391 4.66 18.76 -14.03
CA MET A 391 4.84 19.90 -13.14
C MET A 391 4.29 21.18 -13.77
N LYS A 392 3.61 21.99 -12.97
CA LYS A 392 2.97 23.24 -13.43
C LYS A 392 3.99 24.34 -13.72
N ASP A 393 5.03 24.42 -12.90
CA ASP A 393 6.15 25.35 -13.06
C ASP A 393 7.44 24.55 -13.29
N PRO A 394 8.02 24.57 -14.51
CA PRO A 394 9.29 23.90 -14.82
C PRO A 394 10.49 24.32 -13.94
N SER A 395 10.39 25.44 -13.22
CA SER A 395 11.41 25.87 -12.25
C SER A 395 11.23 25.27 -10.85
N CYS A 396 10.09 24.63 -10.57
CA CYS A 396 9.77 23.96 -9.31
C CYS A 396 9.65 22.45 -9.54
N MET A 397 10.76 21.74 -9.33
CA MET A 397 10.86 20.29 -9.58
C MET A 397 11.10 19.45 -8.29
N ALA A 398 11.02 20.08 -7.12
CA ALA A 398 11.12 19.40 -5.82
C ALA A 398 9.78 18.76 -5.40
N ALA A 399 9.82 17.82 -4.46
CA ALA A 399 8.60 17.37 -3.79
C ALA A 399 7.86 18.56 -3.13
N GLY A 400 6.54 18.54 -3.18
CA GLY A 400 5.67 19.64 -2.74
C GLY A 400 5.46 20.75 -3.78
N CYS A 401 6.09 20.67 -4.96
CA CYS A 401 5.78 21.56 -6.08
C CYS A 401 4.44 21.20 -6.74
N GLU A 402 3.76 22.19 -7.32
CA GLU A 402 2.43 21.99 -7.90
C GLU A 402 2.49 21.25 -9.25
N PHE A 403 1.61 20.27 -9.47
CA PHE A 403 1.44 19.59 -10.75
C PHE A 403 0.18 20.06 -11.49
N SER A 404 0.16 19.92 -12.81
CA SER A 404 -1.01 20.22 -13.65
C SER A 404 -1.78 18.97 -14.08
N SER A 405 -1.11 17.83 -14.14
CA SER A 405 -1.69 16.53 -14.52
C SER A 405 -0.77 15.39 -14.10
N GLY A 406 -1.19 14.14 -14.36
CA GLY A 406 -0.26 13.01 -14.36
C GLY A 406 0.88 13.22 -15.34
N GLY A 407 2.01 12.57 -15.07
CA GLY A 407 3.12 12.47 -16.02
C GLY A 407 2.68 11.73 -17.28
N ASN A 408 3.40 11.95 -18.37
CA ASN A 408 3.13 11.24 -19.62
C ASN A 408 3.23 9.72 -19.40
N GLY A 409 2.32 8.98 -20.02
CA GLY A 409 2.36 7.51 -19.97
C GLY A 409 3.65 6.99 -20.57
N GLY A 410 4.25 5.99 -19.92
CA GLY A 410 5.46 5.34 -20.41
C GLY A 410 5.20 4.55 -21.69
N SER A 411 6.27 4.19 -22.42
CA SER A 411 6.17 3.48 -23.70
C SER A 411 5.57 2.07 -23.59
N CYS A 412 5.69 1.43 -22.43
CA CYS A 412 5.19 0.09 -22.16
C CYS A 412 3.93 0.11 -21.30
N THR A 413 3.92 0.86 -20.19
CA THR A 413 2.75 0.92 -19.30
C THR A 413 1.61 1.74 -19.89
N GLY A 414 1.91 2.73 -20.74
CA GLY A 414 0.92 3.54 -21.47
C GLY A 414 -0.02 4.38 -20.60
N THR A 415 0.17 4.37 -19.27
CA THR A 415 -0.79 4.91 -18.30
C THR A 415 -0.29 6.24 -17.75
N PRO A 416 -0.98 7.37 -18.02
CA PRO A 416 -0.58 8.65 -17.44
C PRO A 416 -0.53 8.61 -15.92
N GLY A 417 0.54 9.17 -15.35
CA GLY A 417 0.78 9.23 -13.91
C GLY A 417 1.41 7.98 -13.29
N VAL A 418 1.75 6.97 -14.08
CA VAL A 418 2.44 5.75 -13.63
C VAL A 418 3.58 5.40 -14.58
N LEU A 419 4.71 4.98 -14.04
CA LEU A 419 5.83 4.44 -14.80
C LEU A 419 6.36 3.19 -14.11
N SER A 420 6.60 2.12 -14.87
CA SER A 420 7.30 0.93 -14.35
C SER A 420 8.74 1.26 -13.95
N ALA A 421 9.34 0.48 -13.04
CA ALA A 421 10.76 0.62 -12.71
C ALA A 421 11.65 0.51 -13.96
N HIS A 422 11.32 -0.40 -14.88
CA HIS A 422 12.01 -0.53 -16.17
C HIS A 422 11.99 0.78 -16.99
N GLU A 423 10.85 1.44 -17.11
CA GLU A 423 10.73 2.72 -17.83
C GLU A 423 11.50 3.84 -17.14
N ILE A 424 11.47 3.89 -15.81
CA ILE A 424 12.19 4.92 -15.04
C ILE A 424 13.70 4.76 -15.22
N VAL A 425 14.22 3.52 -15.19
CA VAL A 425 15.63 3.23 -15.47
C VAL A 425 16.02 3.68 -16.88
N GLN A 426 15.16 3.48 -17.88
CA GLN A 426 15.41 3.98 -19.24
C GLN A 426 15.46 5.52 -19.29
N ILE A 427 14.55 6.20 -18.60
CA ILE A 427 14.52 7.67 -18.50
C ILE A 427 15.82 8.20 -17.86
N ILE A 428 16.29 7.56 -16.79
CA ILE A 428 17.56 7.88 -16.13
C ILE A 428 18.74 7.69 -17.11
N ASN A 429 18.79 6.55 -17.80
CA ASN A 429 19.85 6.24 -18.77
C ASN A 429 19.86 7.22 -19.97
N ASN A 430 18.72 7.86 -20.26
CA ASN A 430 18.59 8.89 -21.29
C ASN A 430 18.94 10.30 -20.80
N GLY A 431 19.49 10.44 -19.59
CA GLY A 431 20.04 11.70 -19.09
C GLY A 431 19.09 12.51 -18.20
N ALA A 432 18.07 11.87 -17.61
CA ALA A 432 17.24 12.52 -16.59
C ALA A 432 18.04 12.93 -15.34
N THR A 433 17.54 13.92 -14.63
CA THR A 433 18.13 14.36 -13.35
C THR A 433 17.54 13.54 -12.21
N VAL A 434 18.40 13.02 -11.34
CA VAL A 434 18.01 12.21 -10.18
C VAL A 434 18.39 12.94 -8.89
N THR A 435 17.44 13.07 -7.97
CA THR A 435 17.66 13.60 -6.62
C THR A 435 17.14 12.60 -5.59
N THR A 436 17.96 12.25 -4.61
CA THR A 436 17.52 11.41 -3.48
C THR A 436 16.93 12.28 -2.38
N ASP A 437 15.73 11.94 -1.92
CA ASP A 437 15.19 12.41 -0.64
C ASP A 437 15.48 11.33 0.41
N GLU A 438 16.50 11.56 1.23
CA GLU A 438 16.95 10.59 2.25
C GLU A 438 15.94 10.42 3.39
N VAL A 439 15.10 11.44 3.66
CA VAL A 439 14.10 11.39 4.74
C VAL A 439 12.90 10.56 4.28
N ALA A 440 12.43 10.82 3.07
CA ALA A 440 11.37 10.01 2.47
C ALA A 440 11.86 8.64 1.98
N ALA A 441 13.18 8.43 1.90
CA ALA A 441 13.81 7.25 1.31
C ALA A 441 13.22 6.92 -0.07
N VAL A 442 13.31 7.90 -0.98
CA VAL A 442 12.87 7.79 -2.38
C VAL A 442 13.83 8.53 -3.32
N GLU A 443 13.76 8.21 -4.60
CA GLU A 443 14.37 9.03 -5.65
C GLU A 443 13.31 9.80 -6.42
N ILE A 444 13.62 11.05 -6.69
CA ILE A 444 12.86 11.95 -7.55
C ILE A 444 13.64 12.08 -8.86
N VAL A 445 13.01 11.71 -9.97
CA VAL A 445 13.59 11.76 -11.32
C VAL A 445 12.83 12.79 -12.15
N THR A 446 13.55 13.68 -12.83
CA THR A 446 12.96 14.77 -13.61
C THR A 446 13.57 14.87 -15.01
N TRP A 447 12.73 15.09 -16.02
CA TRP A 447 13.11 15.11 -17.43
C TRP A 447 12.16 15.97 -18.28
N ASP A 448 12.46 16.11 -19.58
CA ASP A 448 11.64 16.82 -20.58
C ASP A 448 11.06 18.15 -20.11
N THR A 449 11.86 18.92 -19.37
CA THR A 449 11.56 20.22 -18.74
C THR A 449 10.53 20.22 -17.60
N ASN A 450 9.51 19.37 -17.62
CA ASN A 450 8.42 19.41 -16.64
C ASN A 450 7.89 18.04 -16.20
N GLN A 451 8.56 16.95 -16.56
CA GLN A 451 8.16 15.62 -16.12
C GLN A 451 8.87 15.28 -14.81
N TRP A 452 8.13 14.63 -13.92
CA TRP A 452 8.56 14.28 -12.57
C TRP A 452 8.06 12.89 -12.21
N VAL A 453 8.87 12.07 -11.56
CA VAL A 453 8.43 10.79 -10.96
C VAL A 453 9.15 10.57 -9.64
N SER A 454 8.42 10.09 -8.64
CA SER A 454 9.00 9.53 -7.42
C SER A 454 8.91 8.02 -7.49
N TRP A 455 10.01 7.35 -7.15
CA TRP A 455 10.12 5.89 -7.20
C TRP A 455 11.15 5.36 -6.21
N ASP A 456 11.23 4.03 -6.12
CA ASP A 456 12.22 3.33 -5.33
C ASP A 456 13.37 2.77 -6.17
N SER A 457 14.58 3.26 -5.92
CA SER A 457 15.81 2.74 -6.52
C SER A 457 16.43 1.63 -5.68
N THR A 458 17.47 0.99 -6.19
CA THR A 458 18.26 -0.02 -5.44
C THR A 458 18.73 0.51 -4.08
N LYS A 459 19.12 1.78 -4.01
CA LYS A 459 19.53 2.45 -2.78
C LYS A 459 18.38 2.59 -1.79
N THR A 460 17.23 3.09 -2.23
CA THR A 460 16.12 3.39 -1.32
C THR A 460 15.37 2.14 -0.90
N LEU A 461 15.33 1.11 -1.74
CA LEU A 461 14.90 -0.23 -1.35
C LEU A 461 15.75 -0.81 -0.22
N ALA A 462 17.08 -0.64 -0.26
CA ALA A 462 17.94 -1.07 0.84
C ALA A 462 17.64 -0.31 2.14
N MET A 463 17.34 0.99 2.07
CA MET A 463 16.91 1.77 3.24
C MET A 463 15.59 1.23 3.81
N LYS A 464 14.63 0.88 2.94
CA LYS A 464 13.33 0.32 3.35
C LYS A 464 13.42 -1.09 3.92
N VAL A 465 14.32 -1.94 3.39
CA VAL A 465 14.60 -3.26 3.98
C VAL A 465 15.23 -3.12 5.36
N ASN A 466 16.19 -2.21 5.53
CA ASN A 466 16.77 -1.94 6.84
C ASN A 466 15.70 -1.45 7.83
N TYR A 467 14.84 -0.53 7.40
CA TYR A 467 13.69 -0.08 8.20
C TYR A 467 12.73 -1.24 8.55
N ALA A 468 12.44 -2.15 7.62
CA ALA A 468 11.61 -3.32 7.89
C ALA A 468 12.23 -4.21 8.98
N ASN A 469 13.55 -4.41 8.93
CA ASN A 469 14.30 -5.13 9.97
C ASN A 469 14.26 -4.40 11.32
N GLU A 470 14.44 -3.06 11.33
CA GLU A 470 14.33 -2.24 12.54
C GLU A 470 12.97 -2.36 13.22
N ARG A 471 11.89 -2.53 12.44
CA ARG A 471 10.51 -2.64 12.97
C ARG A 471 10.04 -4.07 13.17
N CYS A 472 10.96 -5.03 13.22
CA CYS A 472 10.66 -6.45 13.45
C CYS A 472 9.71 -7.05 12.41
N LEU A 473 9.59 -6.46 11.22
CA LEU A 473 8.66 -6.97 10.21
C LEU A 473 9.13 -8.35 9.76
N GLY A 474 8.18 -9.24 9.41
CA GLY A 474 8.51 -10.61 9.01
C GLY A 474 8.77 -10.77 7.50
N GLY A 475 8.53 -9.74 6.70
CA GLY A 475 8.74 -9.85 5.26
C GLY A 475 8.71 -8.54 4.51
N VAL A 476 8.94 -8.66 3.21
CA VAL A 476 8.62 -7.63 2.21
C VAL A 476 7.75 -8.24 1.12
N MET A 477 6.94 -7.39 0.51
CA MET A 477 6.06 -7.71 -0.59
C MET A 477 6.35 -6.74 -1.73
N VAL A 478 6.38 -7.23 -2.97
CA VAL A 478 6.67 -6.44 -4.16
C VAL A 478 5.46 -6.36 -5.07
N TRP A 479 5.09 -5.13 -5.44
CA TRP A 479 4.12 -4.81 -6.49
C TRP A 479 4.81 -4.05 -7.63
N ALA A 480 5.04 -4.62 -8.80
CA ALA A 480 4.87 -6.01 -9.18
C ALA A 480 6.13 -6.53 -9.89
N ILE A 481 6.30 -7.87 -9.91
CA ILE A 481 7.50 -8.55 -10.42
C ILE A 481 7.78 -8.13 -11.87
N ASP A 482 6.74 -8.05 -12.69
CA ASP A 482 6.85 -7.79 -14.12
C ASP A 482 7.09 -6.31 -14.49
N LEU A 483 7.12 -5.40 -13.51
CA LEU A 483 7.46 -3.99 -13.70
C LEU A 483 8.97 -3.71 -13.54
N ASP A 484 9.73 -4.71 -13.09
CA ASP A 484 11.19 -4.70 -12.94
C ASP A 484 11.87 -5.47 -14.09
N ASP A 485 13.09 -5.09 -14.42
CA ASP A 485 13.95 -5.79 -15.40
C ASP A 485 14.91 -6.79 -14.75
N GLY A 486 14.68 -7.09 -13.46
CA GLY A 486 15.51 -7.93 -12.62
C GLY A 486 16.50 -7.17 -11.75
N THR A 487 16.68 -5.86 -11.99
CA THR A 487 17.62 -5.02 -11.24
C THR A 487 17.17 -4.83 -9.79
N LEU A 488 15.90 -4.51 -9.56
CA LEU A 488 15.40 -4.23 -8.22
C LEU A 488 15.32 -5.49 -7.37
N ILE A 489 14.83 -6.61 -7.92
CA ILE A 489 14.78 -7.87 -7.16
C ILE A 489 16.18 -8.38 -6.80
N LYS A 490 17.16 -8.23 -7.69
CA LYS A 490 18.55 -8.56 -7.38
C LYS A 490 19.09 -7.65 -6.27
N SER A 491 18.78 -6.36 -6.31
CA SER A 491 19.16 -5.43 -5.24
C SER A 491 18.54 -5.81 -3.89
N LEU A 492 17.32 -6.34 -3.86
CA LEU A 492 16.74 -6.87 -2.62
C LEU A 492 17.55 -8.07 -2.10
N ALA A 493 18.01 -8.96 -2.98
CA ALA A 493 18.90 -10.06 -2.58
C ALA A 493 20.24 -9.55 -2.01
N ASP A 494 20.80 -8.49 -2.60
CA ASP A 494 22.06 -7.88 -2.18
C ASP A 494 21.99 -7.24 -0.78
N THR A 495 20.79 -7.03 -0.22
CA THR A 495 20.61 -6.65 1.20
C THR A 495 20.82 -7.80 2.18
N GLY A 496 21.22 -8.99 1.69
CA GLY A 496 21.46 -10.18 2.50
C GLY A 496 20.24 -11.08 2.66
N ARG A 497 19.16 -10.82 1.90
CA ARG A 497 17.96 -11.65 1.92
C ARG A 497 18.27 -13.06 1.42
N PRO A 498 17.60 -14.10 1.95
CA PRO A 498 17.83 -15.47 1.53
C PRO A 498 17.58 -15.63 0.03
N THR A 499 18.53 -16.27 -0.64
CA THR A 499 18.34 -16.79 -1.99
C THR A 499 18.04 -18.28 -1.92
N TYR A 500 17.24 -18.76 -2.87
CA TYR A 500 16.74 -20.12 -2.93
C TYR A 500 17.43 -20.89 -4.04
N ASN A 501 17.70 -22.17 -3.80
CA ASN A 501 18.24 -23.06 -4.83
C ASN A 501 17.20 -23.28 -5.92
N TYR A 502 17.64 -23.25 -7.17
CA TYR A 502 16.81 -23.56 -8.32
C TYR A 502 17.62 -24.29 -9.40
N LEU A 503 16.90 -24.93 -10.31
CA LEU A 503 17.42 -25.64 -11.45
C LEU A 503 17.45 -24.69 -12.65
N THR A 504 18.64 -24.46 -13.19
CA THR A 504 18.82 -23.67 -14.42
C THR A 504 18.13 -24.36 -15.58
N ASP A 505 18.29 -25.68 -15.67
CA ASP A 505 17.66 -26.57 -16.65
C ASP A 505 16.92 -27.71 -15.93
N LEU A 506 15.74 -28.09 -16.44
CA LEU A 506 15.06 -29.27 -15.96
C LEU A 506 15.91 -30.51 -16.30
N PRO A 507 16.16 -31.43 -15.36
CA PRO A 507 16.85 -32.67 -15.64
C PRO A 507 16.13 -33.38 -16.80
N TRP A 508 16.89 -33.89 -17.76
CA TRP A 508 16.37 -34.72 -18.84
C TRP A 508 15.49 -35.82 -18.24
N MET A 509 14.17 -35.66 -18.29
CA MET A 509 13.26 -36.74 -17.93
C MET A 509 13.28 -37.73 -19.09
N THR A 510 14.20 -38.71 -19.05
CA THR A 510 13.91 -39.95 -19.78
C THR A 510 12.61 -40.49 -19.23
N GLY A 511 11.58 -40.51 -20.08
CA GLY A 511 10.30 -41.11 -19.74
C GLY A 511 10.53 -42.50 -19.16
N CYS A 512 10.25 -42.64 -17.87
CA CYS A 512 10.21 -43.95 -17.26
C CYS A 512 9.01 -44.68 -17.87
N PHE A 513 9.31 -45.67 -18.71
CA PHE A 513 8.39 -46.62 -19.34
C PHE A 513 7.34 -46.04 -20.31
N GLY A 514 7.73 -45.96 -21.58
CA GLY A 514 6.91 -46.52 -22.66
C GLY A 514 5.49 -45.98 -22.85
N SER A 515 5.32 -44.67 -22.95
CA SER A 515 4.24 -44.09 -23.75
C SER A 515 4.70 -42.75 -24.31
N ALA A 516 4.60 -42.62 -25.64
CA ALA A 516 4.76 -41.33 -26.31
C ALA A 516 3.60 -40.43 -25.89
N PHE A 517 3.88 -39.41 -25.09
CA PHE A 517 3.03 -38.26 -24.93
C PHE A 517 3.68 -37.11 -25.68
N ASP A 518 3.04 -36.71 -26.79
CA ASP A 518 3.42 -35.55 -27.57
C ASP A 518 3.20 -34.26 -26.76
N ASP A 519 4.11 -33.32 -27.00
CA ASP A 519 4.06 -31.88 -26.71
C ASP A 519 4.52 -31.39 -25.32
N TRP A 520 5.85 -31.36 -25.14
CA TRP A 520 6.55 -30.51 -24.15
C TRP A 520 7.33 -29.37 -24.81
N SER A 521 6.95 -28.95 -26.02
CA SER A 521 7.70 -27.94 -26.78
C SER A 521 7.57 -26.50 -26.24
N ARG A 522 6.77 -26.27 -25.19
CA ARG A 522 6.50 -24.92 -24.65
C ARG A 522 7.47 -24.43 -23.56
N LEU A 523 8.45 -25.23 -23.14
CA LEU A 523 9.36 -24.87 -22.03
C LEU A 523 10.80 -24.59 -22.44
N ASN A 524 11.16 -24.80 -23.71
CA ASN A 524 12.50 -24.56 -24.24
C ASN A 524 12.46 -23.58 -25.43
N ASP A 525 12.16 -22.31 -25.18
CA ASP A 525 12.56 -21.25 -26.09
C ASP A 525 13.73 -20.48 -25.46
N SER A 526 14.93 -20.99 -25.76
CA SER A 526 16.18 -20.27 -25.57
C SER A 526 16.66 -19.79 -26.95
N ASP A 527 15.97 -18.82 -27.54
CA ASP A 527 16.52 -18.09 -28.68
C ASP A 527 17.49 -17.02 -28.16
N ILE A 528 18.73 -17.48 -27.89
CA ILE A 528 19.88 -16.60 -27.77
C ILE A 528 20.35 -16.31 -29.19
N ASP A 529 20.16 -15.06 -29.57
CA ASP A 529 20.76 -14.37 -30.68
C ASP A 529 22.29 -14.60 -30.70
N SER A 530 22.79 -15.28 -31.73
CA SER A 530 24.22 -15.33 -32.03
C SER A 530 24.45 -14.92 -33.47
N GLY A 531 24.58 -13.61 -33.67
CA GLY A 531 25.23 -13.06 -34.85
C GLY A 531 26.74 -13.32 -34.88
N SER A 532 27.25 -13.31 -36.11
CA SER A 532 28.65 -13.22 -36.57
C SER A 532 29.39 -14.51 -36.93
N SER A 533 29.45 -14.83 -38.23
CA SER A 533 30.59 -14.53 -39.13
C SER A 533 30.30 -15.02 -40.55
#